data_AF-A0A2S2PPJ9-F1
#
_entry.id   AF-A0A2S2PPJ9-F1
#
_cell.length_a   1.000
_cell.length_b   1.000
_cell.length_c   1.000
_cell.angle_alpha   90.00
_cell.angle_beta   90.00
_cell.angle_gamma   90.00
#
_symmetry.space_group_name_H-M   'P 1'
#
loop_
_entity.id
_entity.type
_entity.pdbx_description
1 polymer ?
#
loop_
_entity_poly.entity_id
_entity_poly.type
_entity_poly.pdbx_seq_one_letter_code
_entity_poly.pdbx_strand_id
1 'polypeptide(L)'
;SVIKPPKSGNCTILEDNVPIISLNDLKNIINDQNENLERQVKIDKLKEKIDSIVEQGQWDFDDIFKDHNYSNSNSTIFDCVVYFLTGYIAKRLVKKIKCDLCLTCLKTEYGQVSHPAADLVNMKTRRFLSHPNHHLYKIIKMFETSFVKHADSLNIFEETYEDLIANNNFLLKWECS
;
A
#
# COMPACT_ATOMS: atom_id res chain seq x y z
N SER A 1 -5.55 5.11 -7.31
CA SER A 1 -7.03 5.25 -7.26
C SER A 1 -7.69 4.32 -8.25
N VAL A 2 -8.39 3.29 -7.78
CA VAL A 2 -9.32 2.53 -8.64
C VAL A 2 -10.63 2.33 -7.89
N ILE A 3 -11.24 3.44 -7.50
CA ILE A 3 -12.69 3.50 -7.32
C ILE A 3 -13.22 3.87 -8.70
N LYS A 4 -13.91 2.94 -9.37
CA LYS A 4 -14.68 3.30 -10.58
C LYS A 4 -15.88 4.11 -10.10
N PRO A 5 -16.13 5.31 -10.65
CA PRO A 5 -17.36 6.02 -10.32
C PRO A 5 -18.58 5.26 -10.86
N PRO A 6 -19.73 5.31 -10.15
CA PRO A 6 -20.96 4.65 -10.58
C PRO A 6 -21.51 5.31 -11.85
N LYS A 7 -22.18 4.52 -12.69
CA LYS A 7 -22.67 4.92 -14.03
C LYS A 7 -23.90 5.84 -14.02
N SER A 8 -24.39 6.28 -12.87
CA SER A 8 -25.49 7.25 -12.77
C SER A 8 -25.24 8.20 -11.61
N GLY A 9 -25.19 9.50 -11.92
CA GLY A 9 -24.76 10.56 -11.03
C GLY A 9 -25.81 11.01 -10.03
N ASN A 10 -25.94 10.28 -8.93
CA ASN A 10 -26.45 10.79 -7.66
C ASN A 10 -25.59 10.20 -6.54
N CYS A 11 -24.58 10.95 -6.11
CA CYS A 11 -23.78 10.60 -4.93
C CYS A 11 -24.60 10.96 -3.69
N THR A 12 -25.46 10.06 -3.25
CA THR A 12 -25.84 10.00 -1.83
C THR A 12 -24.72 9.23 -1.14
N ILE A 13 -24.11 9.81 -0.09
CA ILE A 13 -23.29 9.04 0.84
C ILE A 13 -24.26 8.04 1.46
N LEU A 14 -24.22 6.79 0.99
CA LEU A 14 -24.85 5.70 1.72
C LEU A 14 -24.03 5.61 3.01
N GLU A 15 -24.62 6.01 4.13
CA GLU A 15 -24.05 5.65 5.42
C GLU A 15 -24.02 4.12 5.44
N ASP A 16 -22.83 3.56 5.25
CA ASP A 16 -22.58 2.13 5.32
C ASP A 16 -22.85 1.69 6.75
N ASN A 17 -24.12 1.40 7.05
CA ASN A 17 -24.56 0.69 8.26
C ASN A 17 -24.16 -0.80 8.16
N VAL A 18 -22.95 -1.07 7.65
CA VAL A 18 -22.39 -2.42 7.55
C VAL A 18 -21.80 -2.76 8.92
N PRO A 19 -22.20 -3.87 9.55
CA PRO A 19 -21.63 -4.28 10.82
C PRO A 19 -20.14 -4.62 10.66
N ILE A 20 -19.26 -3.85 11.30
CA ILE A 20 -17.79 -4.00 11.24
C ILE A 20 -17.27 -4.67 12.53
N ILE A 21 -16.42 -5.69 12.39
CA ILE A 21 -15.64 -6.26 13.51
C ILE A 21 -14.31 -5.51 13.58
N SER A 22 -14.05 -4.83 14.70
CA SER A 22 -12.82 -4.07 14.89
C SER A 22 -11.74 -4.91 15.58
N LEU A 23 -10.46 -4.53 15.42
CA LEU A 23 -9.38 -5.09 16.25
C LEU A 23 -9.58 -4.80 17.74
N ASN A 24 -10.35 -3.76 18.06
CA ASN A 24 -10.67 -3.41 19.44
C ASN A 24 -11.61 -4.44 20.09
N ASP A 25 -12.55 -4.99 19.31
CA ASP A 25 -13.43 -6.09 19.76
C ASP A 25 -12.61 -7.30 20.22
N LEU A 26 -11.50 -7.60 19.54
CA LEU A 26 -10.57 -8.68 19.90
C LEU A 26 -9.66 -8.31 21.08
N LYS A 27 -9.10 -7.09 21.09
CA LYS A 27 -8.22 -6.62 22.18
C LYS A 27 -8.94 -6.59 23.53
N ASN A 28 -10.22 -6.21 23.53
CA ASN A 28 -11.07 -6.16 24.71
C ASN A 28 -11.36 -7.55 25.32
N ILE A 29 -11.18 -8.62 24.54
CA ILE A 29 -11.29 -10.02 25.00
C ILE A 29 -9.94 -10.52 25.51
N ILE A 30 -8.84 -10.11 24.87
CA ILE A 30 -7.47 -10.59 25.16
C ILE A 30 -6.87 -9.94 26.40
N ASN A 31 -7.15 -8.65 26.65
CA ASN A 31 -6.52 -7.88 27.73
C ASN A 31 -7.17 -8.07 29.11
N ASP A 32 -8.32 -8.74 29.22
CA ASP A 32 -8.95 -9.00 30.51
C ASP A 32 -8.34 -10.22 31.19
N GLN A 33 -7.59 -9.97 32.26
CA GLN A 33 -6.99 -11.01 33.10
C GLN A 33 -7.93 -11.53 34.20
N ASN A 34 -9.17 -11.04 34.32
CA ASN A 34 -10.11 -11.42 35.38
C ASN A 34 -11.49 -11.85 34.86
N GLU A 35 -12.02 -12.86 35.57
CA GLU A 35 -13.33 -13.51 35.49
C GLU A 35 -13.76 -14.13 34.14
N ASN A 36 -13.77 -15.47 34.15
CA ASN A 36 -14.17 -16.32 33.02
C ASN A 36 -15.57 -15.97 32.47
N LEU A 37 -16.46 -15.41 33.31
CA LEU A 37 -17.83 -15.03 32.96
C LEU A 37 -17.91 -13.76 32.10
N GLU A 38 -17.21 -12.68 32.45
CA GLU A 38 -17.24 -11.43 31.66
C GLU A 38 -16.60 -11.64 30.28
N ARG A 39 -15.50 -12.39 30.25
CA ARG A 39 -14.86 -12.80 29.00
C ARG A 39 -15.80 -13.63 28.13
N GLN A 40 -16.54 -14.56 28.72
CA GLN A 40 -17.50 -15.40 27.99
C GLN A 40 -18.63 -14.56 27.38
N VAL A 41 -19.17 -13.58 28.12
CA VAL A 41 -20.18 -12.64 27.61
C VAL A 41 -19.64 -11.83 26.42
N LYS A 42 -18.38 -11.38 26.48
CA LYS A 42 -17.75 -10.66 25.36
C LYS A 42 -17.54 -11.56 24.13
N ILE A 43 -17.15 -12.82 24.35
CA ILE A 43 -17.03 -13.82 23.28
C ILE A 43 -18.38 -14.08 22.63
N ASP A 44 -19.44 -14.24 23.41
CA ASP A 44 -20.77 -14.53 22.86
C ASP A 44 -21.34 -13.32 22.10
N LYS A 45 -21.11 -12.10 22.58
CA LYS A 45 -21.41 -10.88 21.81
C LYS A 45 -20.65 -10.82 20.48
N LEU A 46 -19.38 -11.24 20.46
CA LEU A 46 -18.61 -11.27 19.21
C LEU A 46 -19.16 -12.33 18.24
N LYS A 47 -19.58 -13.50 18.73
CA LYS A 47 -20.23 -14.54 17.91
C LYS A 47 -21.53 -14.02 17.31
N GLU A 48 -22.42 -13.43 18.11
CA GLU A 48 -23.67 -12.85 17.62
C GLU A 48 -23.43 -11.80 16.53
N LYS A 49 -22.37 -10.98 16.68
CA LYS A 49 -21.97 -9.99 15.68
C LYS A 49 -21.49 -10.66 14.38
N ILE A 50 -20.70 -11.74 14.48
CA ILE A 50 -20.26 -12.54 13.32
C ILE A 50 -21.46 -13.18 12.62
N ASP A 51 -22.33 -13.84 13.37
CA ASP A 51 -23.51 -14.53 12.82
C ASP A 51 -24.41 -13.53 12.08
N SER A 52 -24.64 -12.35 12.66
CA SER A 52 -25.39 -11.26 12.04
C SER A 52 -24.76 -10.77 10.73
N ILE A 53 -23.43 -10.62 10.66
CA ILE A 53 -22.72 -10.25 9.43
C ILE A 53 -22.89 -11.32 8.35
N VAL A 54 -22.77 -12.60 8.73
CA VAL A 54 -22.91 -13.73 7.81
C VAL A 54 -24.34 -13.83 7.28
N GLU A 55 -25.34 -13.69 8.14
CA GLU A 55 -26.76 -13.76 7.79
C GLU A 55 -27.21 -12.60 6.89
N GLN A 56 -26.69 -11.39 7.11
CA GLN A 56 -27.01 -10.21 6.29
C GLN A 56 -26.42 -10.30 4.88
N GLY A 57 -25.40 -11.15 4.66
CA GLY A 57 -24.89 -11.48 3.32
C GLY A 57 -24.28 -10.32 2.53
N GLN A 58 -24.02 -9.18 3.17
CA GLN A 58 -23.50 -7.95 2.55
C GLN A 58 -22.16 -7.55 3.17
N TRP A 59 -21.18 -8.45 3.09
CA TRP A 59 -19.81 -8.16 3.52
C TRP A 59 -18.83 -8.42 2.37
N ASP A 60 -18.04 -7.41 2.01
CA ASP A 60 -16.83 -7.60 1.20
C ASP A 60 -15.61 -7.75 2.12
N PHE A 61 -14.53 -8.37 1.63
CA PHE A 61 -13.28 -8.50 2.39
C PHE A 61 -12.71 -7.14 2.83
N ASP A 62 -12.99 -6.10 2.05
CA ASP A 62 -12.58 -4.72 2.33
C ASP A 62 -13.40 -4.09 3.49
N ASP A 63 -14.57 -4.63 3.86
CA ASP A 63 -15.44 -4.09 4.92
C ASP A 63 -15.02 -4.53 6.33
N ILE A 64 -14.33 -5.66 6.45
CA ILE A 64 -13.95 -6.25 7.75
C ILE A 64 -12.70 -5.57 8.33
N PHE A 65 -11.87 -4.94 7.49
CA PHE A 65 -10.57 -4.40 7.88
C PHE A 65 -10.45 -2.87 7.72
N LYS A 66 -11.49 -2.12 8.10
CA LYS A 66 -11.49 -0.64 7.99
C LYS A 66 -10.52 0.06 8.97
N ASP A 67 -10.09 -0.60 10.05
CA ASP A 67 -9.17 -0.08 11.06
C ASP A 67 -7.68 -0.24 10.67
N HIS A 68 -7.31 0.29 9.51
CA HIS A 68 -5.91 0.35 9.10
C HIS A 68 -5.45 1.81 9.01
N ASN A 69 -4.63 2.22 9.98
CA ASN A 69 -3.91 3.47 9.88
C ASN A 69 -2.74 3.33 8.89
N TYR A 70 -3.05 3.51 7.61
CA TYR A 70 -2.08 3.47 6.51
C TYR A 70 -1.08 4.65 6.51
N SER A 71 -1.28 5.66 7.38
CA SER A 71 -0.44 6.87 7.42
C SER A 71 0.87 6.69 8.19
N ASN A 72 1.12 5.51 8.78
CA ASN A 72 2.40 5.25 9.43
C ASN A 72 3.51 5.07 8.38
N SER A 73 4.45 6.01 8.36
CA SER A 73 5.63 6.03 7.48
C SER A 73 6.58 4.83 7.68
N ASN A 74 6.46 4.11 8.80
CA ASN A 74 7.18 2.86 9.05
C ASN A 74 6.38 1.59 8.65
N SER A 75 5.26 1.74 7.93
CA SER A 75 4.49 0.57 7.50
C SER A 75 5.17 -0.13 6.31
N THR A 76 5.14 -1.47 6.34
CA THR A 76 5.48 -2.32 5.18
C THR A 76 4.63 -1.99 3.94
N ILE A 77 3.48 -1.34 4.14
CA ILE A 77 2.55 -0.93 3.09
C ILE A 77 3.14 0.18 2.23
N PHE A 78 3.78 1.19 2.85
CA PHE A 78 4.48 2.24 2.10
C PHE A 78 5.49 1.63 1.11
N ASP A 79 6.32 0.72 1.62
CA ASP A 79 7.31 0.00 0.80
C ASP A 79 6.65 -0.81 -0.31
N CYS A 80 5.56 -1.52 -0.02
CA CYS A 80 4.80 -2.27 -1.03
C CYS A 80 4.21 -1.38 -2.13
N VAL A 81 3.67 -0.21 -1.77
CA VAL A 81 3.09 0.75 -2.72
C VAL A 81 4.16 1.38 -3.59
N VAL A 82 5.27 1.81 -2.98
CA VAL A 82 6.42 2.38 -3.70
C VAL A 82 7.01 1.34 -4.66
N TYR A 83 7.18 0.09 -4.21
CA TYR A 83 7.69 -1.00 -5.04
C TYR A 83 6.76 -1.28 -6.23
N PHE A 84 5.44 -1.33 -6.00
CA PHE A 84 4.43 -1.43 -7.04
C PHE A 84 4.52 -0.28 -8.06
N LEU A 85 4.59 0.97 -7.58
CA LEU A 85 4.67 2.16 -8.42
C LEU A 85 5.94 2.15 -9.27
N THR A 86 7.06 1.74 -8.67
CA THR A 86 8.35 1.60 -9.35
C THR A 86 8.25 0.61 -10.51
N GLY A 87 7.59 -0.53 -10.33
CA GLY A 87 7.35 -1.49 -11.41
C GLY A 87 6.57 -0.90 -12.58
N TYR A 88 5.58 -0.06 -12.27
CA TYR A 88 4.81 0.68 -13.28
C TYR A 88 5.64 1.72 -14.04
N ILE A 89 6.47 2.48 -13.33
CA ILE A 89 7.39 3.47 -13.91
C ILE A 89 8.42 2.76 -14.81
N ALA A 90 9.05 1.69 -14.34
CA ALA A 90 10.02 0.90 -15.10
C ALA A 90 9.44 0.44 -16.45
N LYS A 91 8.22 -0.10 -16.44
CA LYS A 91 7.51 -0.55 -17.64
C LYS A 91 7.27 0.58 -18.65
N ARG A 92 7.04 1.81 -18.18
CA ARG A 92 6.88 2.98 -19.05
C ARG A 92 8.23 3.49 -19.58
N LEU A 93 9.27 3.47 -18.76
CA LEU A 93 10.62 3.88 -19.15
C LEU A 93 11.21 2.96 -20.22
N VAL A 94 11.08 1.64 -20.03
CA VAL A 94 11.55 0.61 -20.98
C VAL A 94 10.98 0.81 -22.39
N LYS A 95 9.75 1.35 -22.52
CA LYS A 95 9.14 1.64 -23.84
C LYS A 95 9.75 2.85 -24.55
N LYS A 96 10.43 3.74 -23.83
CA LYS A 96 10.99 5.00 -24.35
C LYS A 96 12.50 4.94 -24.56
N ILE A 97 13.18 4.07 -23.83
CA ILE A 97 14.64 3.94 -23.88
C ILE A 97 15.05 3.08 -25.09
N LYS A 98 16.04 3.55 -25.84
CA LYS A 98 16.61 2.84 -26.99
C LYS A 98 17.95 2.18 -26.70
N CYS A 99 18.64 2.60 -25.63
CA CYS A 99 19.94 2.06 -25.25
C CYS A 99 19.77 0.66 -24.61
N ASP A 100 20.38 -0.35 -25.21
CA ASP A 100 20.28 -1.75 -24.76
C ASP A 100 20.87 -1.98 -23.36
N LEU A 101 21.93 -1.24 -23.02
CA LEU A 101 22.53 -1.27 -21.68
C LEU A 101 21.52 -0.75 -20.65
N CYS A 102 20.96 0.44 -20.88
CA CYS A 102 19.95 1.03 -20.01
C CYS A 102 18.69 0.16 -19.89
N LEU A 103 18.25 -0.46 -21.00
CA LEU A 103 17.14 -1.40 -21.00
C LEU A 103 17.44 -2.60 -20.09
N THR A 104 18.64 -3.15 -20.17
CA THR A 104 19.04 -4.31 -19.37
C THR A 104 19.14 -3.96 -17.88
N CYS A 105 19.61 -2.76 -17.54
CA CYS A 105 19.60 -2.26 -16.16
C CYS A 105 18.18 -2.09 -15.58
N LEU A 106 17.19 -1.82 -16.43
CA LEU A 106 15.80 -1.60 -16.03
C LEU A 106 14.91 -2.85 -16.20
N LYS A 107 15.46 -3.95 -16.73
CA LYS A 107 14.72 -5.20 -16.89
C LYS A 107 14.26 -5.71 -15.54
N THR A 108 13.02 -6.13 -15.53
CA THR A 108 12.31 -6.63 -14.36
C THR A 108 12.47 -8.14 -14.26
N GLU A 109 12.67 -8.65 -13.05
CA GLU A 109 12.60 -10.09 -12.81
C GLU A 109 11.15 -10.57 -12.94
N TYR A 110 10.98 -11.78 -13.48
CA TYR A 110 9.69 -12.43 -13.59
C TYR A 110 9.62 -13.57 -12.57
N GLY A 111 8.47 -13.72 -11.90
CA GLY A 111 8.26 -14.76 -10.91
C GLY A 111 7.88 -14.19 -9.55
N GLN A 112 8.14 -14.94 -8.49
CA GLN A 112 7.97 -14.49 -7.12
C GLN A 112 9.31 -13.97 -6.61
N VAL A 113 9.31 -12.82 -5.94
CA VAL A 113 10.52 -12.24 -5.35
C VAL A 113 10.43 -12.31 -3.83
N SER A 114 11.45 -12.88 -3.19
CA SER A 114 11.54 -12.97 -1.72
C SER A 114 12.00 -11.64 -1.11
N HIS A 115 11.16 -10.61 -1.19
CA HIS A 115 11.39 -9.29 -0.60
C HIS A 115 10.07 -8.74 -0.01
N PRO A 116 10.03 -8.19 1.21
CA PRO A 116 8.78 -7.75 1.84
C PRO A 116 8.00 -6.72 1.00
N ALA A 117 8.70 -5.75 0.40
CA ALA A 117 8.07 -4.76 -0.49
C ALA A 117 7.45 -5.39 -1.77
N ALA A 118 7.80 -6.63 -2.11
CA ALA A 118 7.28 -7.31 -3.29
C ALA A 118 5.92 -7.99 -3.04
N ASP A 119 5.43 -8.06 -1.79
CA ASP A 119 4.23 -8.81 -1.43
C ASP A 119 3.00 -8.45 -2.29
N LEU A 120 2.78 -7.15 -2.53
CA LEU A 120 1.67 -6.69 -3.37
C LEU A 120 1.80 -7.15 -4.84
N VAL A 121 3.02 -7.15 -5.38
CA VAL A 121 3.31 -7.58 -6.75
C VAL A 121 3.23 -9.11 -6.86
N ASN A 122 3.77 -9.81 -5.86
CA ASN A 122 3.71 -11.27 -5.70
C ASN A 122 2.27 -11.77 -5.64
N MET A 123 1.39 -11.09 -4.89
CA MET A 123 -0.04 -11.42 -4.78
C MET A 123 -0.80 -11.16 -6.10
N LYS A 124 -0.44 -10.11 -6.84
CA LYS A 124 -1.06 -9.77 -8.14
C LYS A 124 -0.41 -10.54 -9.29
N THR A 125 -0.54 -11.86 -9.27
CA THR A 125 -0.03 -12.81 -10.29
C THR A 125 -0.64 -12.67 -11.69
N ARG A 126 -1.67 -11.83 -11.91
CA ARG A 126 -2.29 -11.60 -13.23
C ARG A 126 -1.45 -10.65 -14.11
N ARG A 127 -0.34 -11.21 -14.65
CA ARG A 127 0.48 -10.88 -15.84
C ARG A 127 0.80 -9.41 -16.24
N PHE A 128 0.38 -8.38 -15.52
CA PHE A 128 0.63 -7.00 -15.94
C PHE A 128 1.58 -6.20 -15.04
N LEU A 129 1.84 -6.73 -13.84
CA LEU A 129 2.75 -6.16 -12.86
C LEU A 129 4.11 -6.86 -12.94
N SER A 130 5.17 -6.06 -12.89
CA SER A 130 6.55 -6.49 -13.09
C SER A 130 7.41 -6.00 -11.92
N HIS A 131 8.28 -6.86 -11.41
CA HIS A 131 9.17 -6.52 -10.31
C HIS A 131 10.20 -5.48 -10.76
N PRO A 132 10.21 -4.26 -10.20
CA PRO A 132 11.20 -3.27 -10.57
C PRO A 132 12.63 -3.74 -10.28
N ASN A 133 13.59 -3.17 -10.98
CA ASN A 133 14.98 -3.21 -10.56
C ASN A 133 15.11 -2.62 -9.13
N HIS A 134 15.86 -3.31 -8.26
CA HIS A 134 16.02 -2.92 -6.85
C HIS A 134 16.61 -1.51 -6.66
N HIS A 135 17.56 -1.10 -7.51
CA HIS A 135 18.14 0.23 -7.45
C HIS A 135 17.14 1.30 -7.84
N LEU A 136 16.33 1.05 -8.87
CA LEU A 136 15.24 1.96 -9.24
C LEU A 136 14.22 2.07 -8.10
N TYR A 137 13.87 0.97 -7.43
CA TYR A 137 13.00 0.99 -6.25
C TYR A 137 13.57 1.87 -5.14
N LYS A 138 14.86 1.71 -4.80
CA LYS A 138 15.52 2.55 -3.79
C LYS A 138 15.47 4.03 -4.16
N ILE A 139 15.73 4.36 -5.43
CA ILE A 139 15.65 5.73 -5.94
C ILE A 139 14.24 6.29 -5.73
N ILE A 140 13.20 5.59 -6.20
CA ILE A 140 11.82 6.06 -6.06
C ILE A 140 11.39 6.13 -4.59
N LYS A 141 11.85 5.21 -3.73
CA LYS A 141 11.60 5.27 -2.28
C LYS A 141 12.20 6.52 -1.64
N MET A 142 13.40 6.92 -2.06
CA MET A 142 14.01 8.17 -1.59
C MET A 142 13.20 9.38 -2.04
N PHE A 143 12.80 9.42 -3.32
CA PHE A 143 11.92 10.47 -3.84
C PHE A 143 10.63 10.57 -3.04
N GLU A 144 9.93 9.46 -2.83
CA GLU A 144 8.64 9.45 -2.13
C GLU A 144 8.79 9.86 -0.65
N THR A 145 9.84 9.39 0.02
CA THR A 145 10.15 9.79 1.39
C THR A 145 10.39 11.30 1.50
N SER A 146 11.07 11.89 0.53
CA SER A 146 11.32 13.33 0.48
C SER A 146 10.03 14.09 0.17
N PHE A 147 9.28 13.65 -0.84
CA PHE A 147 8.00 14.23 -1.24
C PHE A 147 7.02 14.33 -0.07
N VAL A 148 6.90 13.28 0.75
CA VAL A 148 6.00 13.27 1.93
C VAL A 148 6.34 14.38 2.92
N LYS A 149 7.61 14.76 3.09
CA LYS A 149 8.00 15.86 4.00
C LYS A 149 7.50 17.21 3.50
N HIS A 150 7.40 17.37 2.18
CA HIS A 150 7.09 18.62 1.51
C HIS A 150 5.70 18.63 0.87
N ALA A 151 4.87 17.62 1.17
CA ALA A 151 3.57 17.38 0.55
C ALA A 151 2.62 18.58 0.67
N ASP A 152 2.70 19.30 1.79
CA ASP A 152 1.88 20.47 2.09
C ASP A 152 2.54 21.80 1.70
N SER A 153 3.74 21.78 1.11
CA SER A 153 4.43 22.99 0.68
C SER A 153 3.87 23.54 -0.64
N LEU A 154 3.84 24.87 -0.73
CA LEU A 154 3.56 25.60 -1.97
C LEU A 154 4.60 25.33 -3.07
N ASN A 155 5.84 25.04 -2.69
CA ASN A 155 6.96 24.79 -3.61
C ASN A 155 7.43 23.34 -3.54
N ILE A 156 6.49 22.40 -3.45
CA ILE A 156 6.74 20.96 -3.26
C ILE A 156 7.83 20.38 -4.16
N PHE A 157 7.88 20.79 -5.43
CA PHE A 157 8.87 20.28 -6.38
C PHE A 157 10.29 20.69 -6.01
N GLU A 158 10.52 22.00 -5.82
CA GLU A 158 11.85 22.53 -5.49
C GLU A 158 12.31 22.03 -4.13
N GLU A 159 11.43 22.02 -3.13
CA GLU A 159 11.81 21.55 -1.80
C GLU A 159 12.15 20.06 -1.76
N THR A 160 11.39 19.22 -2.49
CA THR A 160 11.70 17.79 -2.62
C THR A 160 13.03 17.58 -3.35
N TYR A 161 13.28 18.35 -4.41
CA TYR A 161 14.51 18.26 -5.18
C TYR A 161 15.74 18.68 -4.36
N GLU A 162 15.65 19.81 -3.67
CA GLU A 162 16.71 20.30 -2.79
C GLU A 162 16.98 19.35 -1.62
N ASP A 163 15.95 18.79 -0.97
CA ASP A 163 16.13 17.78 0.09
C ASP A 163 16.85 16.52 -0.44
N LEU A 164 16.57 16.09 -1.68
CA LEU A 164 17.25 14.95 -2.28
C LEU A 164 18.72 15.22 -2.59
N ILE A 165 19.04 16.41 -3.08
CA ILE A 165 20.42 16.80 -3.42
C ILE A 165 21.24 17.08 -2.16
N ALA A 166 20.68 17.84 -1.21
CA ALA A 166 21.33 18.19 0.04
C ALA A 166 21.74 16.95 0.86
N ASN A 167 20.96 15.86 0.74
CA ASN A 167 21.27 14.61 1.42
C ASN A 167 22.44 13.80 0.78
N ASN A 168 23.13 14.30 -0.24
CA ASN A 168 24.36 13.74 -0.88
C ASN A 168 24.30 12.24 -1.31
N ASN A 169 23.16 11.57 -1.16
CA ASN A 169 22.99 10.15 -1.46
C ASN A 169 22.69 9.88 -2.95
N PHE A 170 22.66 10.93 -3.77
CA PHE A 170 22.18 10.88 -5.14
C PHE A 170 23.28 11.17 -6.17
N LEU A 171 24.35 10.38 -6.14
CA LEU A 171 25.32 10.31 -7.23
C LEU A 171 24.82 9.31 -8.29
N LEU A 172 23.87 9.73 -9.13
CA LEU A 172 23.54 9.01 -10.35
C LEU A 172 24.64 9.23 -11.38
N LYS A 173 25.75 8.49 -11.27
CA LYS A 173 26.70 8.37 -12.36
C LYS A 173 26.09 7.49 -13.44
N TRP A 174 25.46 8.13 -14.42
CA TRP A 174 25.11 7.47 -15.66
C TRP A 174 26.35 7.47 -16.55
N GLU A 175 27.20 6.46 -16.39
CA GLU A 175 28.25 6.17 -17.37
C GLU A 175 27.59 5.48 -18.56
N CYS A 176 26.91 6.26 -19.40
CA CYS A 176 26.51 5.83 -20.73
C CYS A 176 27.15 6.78 -21.73
N SER A 177 28.32 6.38 -22.22
CA SER A 177 29.00 6.97 -23.38
C SER A 177 28.48 6.37 -24.67
#